data_AF-A0A6P0VQU1-F1
#
_entry.id   AF-A0A6P0VQU1-F1
#
_cell.length_a   1.000
_cell.length_b   1.000
_cell.length_c   1.000
_cell.angle_alpha   90.00
_cell.angle_beta   90.00
_cell.angle_gamma   90.00
#
_symmetry.space_group_name_H-M   'P 1'
#
loop_
_entity.id
_entity.type
_entity.pdbx_description
1 polymer ?
#
loop_
_entity_poly.entity_id
_entity_poly.type
_entity_poly.pdbx_seq_one_letter_code
_entity_poly.pdbx_strand_id
1 'polypeptide(L)'
;IGTSADGQISSSLFFDASGTGDAGDLKITTERLTVREGGRVSASTSDAGRGGTLDVNASKLVEVIGTSADGQISSSLFFDASGTGDAGNLKITTERLTVQDGGRVSASTSDAGRGGTLDVNASESVEVIGTSADGSTPSRLFFDSSGAGDAGELAIATTRLVVRDGGEVSASTSGDGNAGILDLKASESVEVIGTSADGSTPSRLFFDSSGAGDAGELAIATRRLIVRDGGQVSAATSATGRGGIFEVNASESIEVSGSSGSFASGLFFDSRGAGDARGIKIDTGRLVVENGGQITVSGTGTGTSGDLEIAADSIFLNNQGRLRATTAASEGGNIRLQVANSIIMRHNSEISAEAFGTAKGGNITMEVGDFIIALLPENSDIVASAFQGQGGNISAEATGIFGFRQFQGVRTPESDFTATSELGIDGTLEVITRDNLRLEGLSDDFLNDKDQPTQGCQAFGSRSSAKFYNLGRGGLPTNPYEPLGSDDILEDVQPPTQGSENSAEADTSFTTPPETIVEAQGWMITDKGEVILVAQMPVPLSQNFCHLR
;
A
#
# COMPACT_ATOMS: atom_id res chain seq x y z
N ILE A 1 5.93 -0.77 -37.13
CA ILE A 1 5.19 -1.94 -37.68
C ILE A 1 3.72 -1.71 -37.35
N GLY A 2 2.80 -1.80 -38.33
CA GLY A 2 1.37 -1.46 -38.14
C GLY A 2 0.45 -2.10 -39.18
N THR A 3 -0.80 -1.67 -39.31
CA THR A 3 -1.76 -2.25 -40.27
C THR A 3 -1.79 -1.52 -41.61
N SER A 4 -2.30 -2.19 -42.66
CA SER A 4 -2.69 -1.57 -43.91
C SER A 4 -3.80 -0.55 -43.69
N ALA A 5 -3.96 0.40 -44.63
CA ALA A 5 -4.93 1.48 -44.52
C ALA A 5 -6.40 1.01 -44.41
N ASP A 6 -6.70 -0.23 -44.81
CA ASP A 6 -8.02 -0.88 -44.68
C ASP A 6 -8.17 -1.73 -43.40
N GLY A 7 -7.14 -1.78 -42.55
CA GLY A 7 -7.12 -2.54 -41.29
C GLY A 7 -7.07 -4.06 -41.46
N GLN A 8 -6.98 -4.58 -42.69
CA GLN A 8 -7.09 -6.02 -42.94
C GLN A 8 -5.76 -6.77 -42.89
N ILE A 9 -4.63 -6.08 -43.07
CA ILE A 9 -3.31 -6.69 -43.14
C ILE A 9 -2.44 -6.10 -42.04
N SER A 10 -2.04 -6.92 -41.09
CA SER A 10 -1.03 -6.55 -40.09
C SER A 10 0.35 -6.67 -40.72
N SER A 11 1.19 -5.65 -40.56
CA SER A 11 2.63 -5.76 -40.87
C SER A 11 3.26 -6.67 -39.82
N SER A 12 4.05 -7.63 -40.28
CA SER A 12 4.75 -8.57 -39.42
C SER A 12 6.23 -8.62 -39.80
N LEU A 13 7.09 -8.69 -38.79
CA LEU A 13 8.49 -9.07 -38.92
C LEU A 13 8.68 -10.39 -38.17
N PHE A 14 8.84 -11.51 -38.88
CA PHE A 14 8.85 -12.82 -38.26
C PHE A 14 9.98 -13.72 -38.75
N PHE A 15 10.47 -14.58 -37.86
CA PHE A 15 11.45 -15.65 -38.12
C PHE A 15 10.92 -17.01 -37.62
N ASP A 16 9.61 -17.19 -37.73
CA ASP A 16 8.92 -18.35 -37.17
C ASP A 16 9.31 -19.66 -37.88
N ALA A 17 9.46 -20.75 -37.14
CA ALA A 17 9.71 -22.09 -37.66
C ALA A 17 8.55 -23.04 -37.36
N SER A 18 8.02 -23.67 -38.41
CA SER A 18 6.83 -24.54 -38.34
C SER A 18 7.12 -26.04 -38.46
N GLY A 19 8.38 -26.44 -38.26
CA GLY A 19 8.82 -27.84 -38.33
C GLY A 19 9.87 -28.13 -37.27
N THR A 20 10.55 -29.28 -37.36
CA THR A 20 11.51 -29.74 -36.33
C THR A 20 12.85 -28.98 -36.32
N GLY A 21 12.97 -27.90 -37.09
CA GLY A 21 14.17 -27.06 -37.13
C GLY A 21 14.03 -25.90 -36.16
N ASP A 22 15.14 -25.49 -35.57
CA ASP A 22 15.17 -24.37 -34.62
C ASP A 22 14.82 -23.04 -35.33
N ALA A 23 14.10 -22.16 -34.63
CA ALA A 23 13.84 -20.80 -35.11
C ALA A 23 15.14 -19.98 -35.15
N GLY A 24 15.19 -19.02 -36.09
CA GLY A 24 16.33 -18.15 -36.24
C GLY A 24 16.37 -17.02 -35.20
N ASP A 25 17.54 -16.43 -35.01
CA ASP A 25 17.70 -15.24 -34.18
C ASP A 25 17.34 -13.97 -34.97
N LEU A 26 16.66 -13.03 -34.31
CA LEU A 26 16.35 -11.71 -34.83
C LEU A 26 17.02 -10.65 -33.96
N LYS A 27 17.88 -9.83 -34.56
CA LYS A 27 18.45 -8.64 -33.91
C LYS A 27 17.91 -7.37 -34.53
N ILE A 28 17.34 -6.50 -33.70
CA ILE A 28 16.87 -5.16 -34.07
C ILE A 28 17.76 -4.14 -33.39
N THR A 29 18.43 -3.29 -34.17
CA THR A 29 19.20 -2.16 -33.65
C THR A 29 18.67 -0.87 -34.27
N THR A 30 18.12 0.00 -33.43
CA THR A 30 17.44 1.22 -33.87
C THR A 30 17.55 2.30 -32.77
N GLU A 31 17.17 3.53 -33.08
CA GLU A 31 16.93 4.54 -32.04
C GLU A 31 15.57 4.31 -31.36
N ARG A 32 14.55 4.00 -32.17
CA ARG A 32 13.17 3.76 -31.71
C ARG A 32 12.56 2.56 -32.43
N LEU A 33 11.90 1.69 -31.69
CA LEU A 33 11.05 0.62 -32.21
C LEU A 33 9.60 0.88 -31.80
N THR A 34 8.71 1.07 -32.78
CA THR A 34 7.27 1.23 -32.53
C THR A 34 6.49 0.12 -33.24
N VAL A 35 5.76 -0.65 -32.44
CA VAL A 35 4.83 -1.70 -32.86
C VAL A 35 3.43 -1.27 -32.44
N ARG A 36 2.55 -1.02 -33.41
CA ARG A 36 1.23 -0.46 -33.14
C ARG A 36 0.15 -1.05 -34.04
N GLU A 37 -1.10 -0.78 -33.73
CA GLU A 37 -2.25 -1.06 -34.62
C GLU A 37 -2.31 -2.53 -35.09
N GLY A 38 -1.96 -3.49 -34.23
CA GLY A 38 -1.94 -4.93 -34.54
C GLY A 38 -0.64 -5.43 -35.17
N GLY A 39 0.39 -4.59 -35.28
CA GLY A 39 1.70 -4.97 -35.77
C GLY A 39 2.36 -6.07 -34.94
N ARG A 40 3.12 -6.97 -35.57
CA ARG A 40 3.74 -8.12 -34.89
C ARG A 40 5.23 -8.25 -35.17
N VAL A 41 6.00 -8.57 -34.13
CA VAL A 41 7.38 -9.05 -34.26
C VAL A 41 7.49 -10.39 -33.56
N SER A 42 7.99 -11.41 -34.26
CA SER A 42 8.10 -12.76 -33.70
C SER A 42 9.28 -13.59 -34.20
N ALA A 43 9.63 -14.60 -33.42
CA ALA A 43 10.58 -15.65 -33.77
C ALA A 43 10.15 -16.96 -33.08
N SER A 44 8.91 -17.37 -33.34
CA SER A 44 8.22 -18.46 -32.65
C SER A 44 8.48 -19.83 -33.27
N THR A 45 8.33 -20.91 -32.49
CA THR A 45 8.32 -22.30 -33.00
C THR A 45 6.97 -22.97 -32.77
N SER A 46 6.56 -23.84 -33.69
CA SER A 46 5.27 -24.56 -33.58
C SER A 46 5.37 -26.09 -33.66
N ASP A 47 6.58 -26.65 -33.55
CA ASP A 47 6.86 -28.10 -33.53
C ASP A 47 8.12 -28.36 -32.66
N ALA A 48 8.84 -29.47 -32.82
CA ALA A 48 9.96 -29.86 -31.97
C ALA A 48 11.22 -28.95 -31.99
N GLY A 49 11.27 -27.93 -32.85
CA GLY A 49 12.40 -27.00 -32.92
C GLY A 49 12.45 -26.04 -31.73
N ARG A 50 13.66 -25.64 -31.30
CA ARG A 50 13.85 -24.65 -30.24
C ARG A 50 13.59 -23.24 -30.73
N GLY A 51 13.01 -22.39 -29.87
CA GLY A 51 12.82 -20.97 -30.13
C GLY A 51 14.15 -20.23 -30.29
N GLY A 52 14.16 -19.22 -31.17
CA GLY A 52 15.32 -18.36 -31.41
C GLY A 52 15.42 -17.22 -30.40
N THR A 53 16.41 -16.34 -30.58
CA THR A 53 16.58 -15.15 -29.74
C THR A 53 16.10 -13.89 -30.46
N LEU A 54 15.26 -13.08 -29.82
CA LEU A 54 14.96 -11.71 -30.23
C LEU A 54 15.78 -10.74 -29.37
N ASP A 55 16.74 -10.04 -29.99
CA ASP A 55 17.57 -9.01 -29.34
C ASP A 55 17.16 -7.63 -29.86
N VAL A 56 16.36 -6.90 -29.07
CA VAL A 56 15.94 -5.53 -29.37
C VAL A 56 16.85 -4.56 -28.62
N ASN A 57 17.69 -3.85 -29.37
CA ASN A 57 18.49 -2.74 -28.86
C ASN A 57 17.98 -1.43 -29.49
N ALA A 58 17.14 -0.72 -28.74
CA ALA A 58 16.61 0.58 -29.14
C ALA A 58 17.22 1.66 -28.24
N SER A 59 18.03 2.57 -28.78
CA SER A 59 18.79 3.49 -27.90
C SER A 59 17.92 4.49 -27.13
N LYS A 60 16.65 4.66 -27.45
CA LYS A 60 15.73 5.57 -26.75
C LYS A 60 14.41 4.94 -26.34
N LEU A 61 13.76 4.21 -27.24
CA LEU A 61 12.39 3.77 -26.96
C LEU A 61 11.98 2.49 -27.68
N VAL A 62 11.28 1.65 -26.94
CA VAL A 62 10.42 0.58 -27.47
C VAL A 62 8.98 0.86 -27.07
N GLU A 63 8.09 0.92 -28.06
CA GLU A 63 6.65 1.13 -27.90
C GLU A 63 5.89 -0.05 -28.50
N VAL A 64 5.00 -0.65 -27.70
CA VAL A 64 4.05 -1.68 -28.13
C VAL A 64 2.66 -1.24 -27.74
N ILE A 65 1.89 -0.72 -28.71
CA ILE A 65 0.69 0.08 -28.42
C ILE A 65 -0.52 -0.40 -29.22
N GLY A 66 -1.63 -0.67 -28.53
CA GLY A 66 -2.92 -0.84 -29.19
C GLY A 66 -3.15 -2.24 -29.77
N THR A 67 -4.34 -2.41 -30.33
CA THR A 67 -4.78 -3.58 -31.10
C THR A 67 -5.05 -3.20 -32.56
N SER A 68 -5.36 -4.17 -33.42
CA SER A 68 -5.90 -3.94 -34.75
C SER A 68 -7.24 -3.20 -34.69
N ALA A 69 -7.68 -2.63 -35.81
CA ALA A 69 -8.90 -1.81 -35.87
C ALA A 69 -10.19 -2.56 -35.44
N ASP A 70 -10.21 -3.89 -35.57
CA ASP A 70 -11.29 -4.78 -35.12
C ASP A 70 -11.13 -5.28 -33.67
N GLY A 71 -10.05 -4.85 -32.99
CA GLY A 71 -9.71 -5.25 -31.63
C GLY A 71 -9.17 -6.69 -31.50
N GLN A 72 -9.07 -7.45 -32.59
CA GLN A 72 -8.79 -8.89 -32.53
C GLN A 72 -7.30 -9.23 -32.36
N ILE A 73 -6.39 -8.35 -32.79
CA ILE A 73 -4.95 -8.61 -32.82
C ILE A 73 -4.22 -7.56 -31.99
N SER A 74 -3.61 -7.97 -30.88
CA SER A 74 -2.71 -7.08 -30.13
C SER A 74 -1.45 -6.75 -30.91
N SER A 75 -1.02 -5.49 -30.82
CA SER A 75 0.35 -5.13 -31.19
C SER A 75 1.30 -5.89 -30.28
N SER A 76 2.23 -6.65 -30.86
CA SER A 76 2.95 -7.66 -30.08
C SER A 76 4.44 -7.77 -30.42
N LEU A 77 5.26 -7.92 -29.39
CA LEU A 77 6.61 -8.50 -29.45
C LEU A 77 6.55 -9.86 -28.75
N PHE A 78 6.58 -10.97 -29.46
CA PHE A 78 6.38 -12.29 -28.84
C PHE A 78 7.23 -13.40 -29.44
N PHE A 79 7.59 -14.38 -28.63
CA PHE A 79 8.43 -15.54 -28.97
C PHE A 79 7.83 -16.77 -28.29
N ASP A 80 6.52 -16.93 -28.49
CA ASP A 80 5.78 -18.04 -27.93
C ASP A 80 6.20 -19.34 -28.63
N ALA A 81 6.50 -20.40 -27.88
CA ALA A 81 6.74 -21.74 -28.41
C ALA A 81 5.54 -22.64 -28.16
N SER A 82 4.98 -23.20 -29.24
CA SER A 82 3.80 -24.06 -29.18
C SER A 82 4.04 -25.53 -29.49
N GLY A 83 5.31 -25.93 -29.66
CA GLY A 83 5.72 -27.33 -29.82
C GLY A 83 6.64 -27.83 -28.70
N THR A 84 7.14 -29.06 -28.83
CA THR A 84 7.93 -29.74 -27.79
C THR A 84 9.36 -29.21 -27.59
N GLY A 85 9.80 -28.26 -28.41
CA GLY A 85 11.09 -27.58 -28.24
C GLY A 85 11.05 -26.47 -27.19
N ASP A 86 12.20 -26.17 -26.58
CA ASP A 86 12.32 -25.09 -25.58
C ASP A 86 12.00 -23.72 -26.20
N ALA A 87 11.37 -22.82 -25.43
CA ALA A 87 11.12 -21.46 -25.88
C ALA A 87 12.39 -20.63 -26.05
N GLY A 88 12.26 -19.63 -26.92
CA GLY A 88 13.30 -18.67 -27.23
C GLY A 88 13.45 -17.58 -26.17
N ASN A 89 14.45 -16.73 -26.34
CA ASN A 89 14.70 -15.62 -25.42
C ASN A 89 14.34 -14.28 -26.06
N LEU A 90 13.75 -13.36 -25.29
CA LEU A 90 13.69 -11.95 -25.66
C LEU A 90 14.55 -11.13 -24.73
N LYS A 91 15.37 -10.31 -25.36
CA LYS A 91 16.08 -9.23 -24.71
C LYS A 91 15.61 -7.89 -25.25
N ILE A 92 15.21 -6.99 -24.36
CA ILE A 92 14.96 -5.58 -24.66
C ILE A 92 16.01 -4.74 -23.92
N THR A 93 16.77 -3.93 -24.66
CA THR A 93 17.63 -2.89 -24.10
C THR A 93 17.21 -1.53 -24.65
N THR A 94 16.81 -0.62 -23.76
CA THR A 94 16.28 0.71 -24.13
C THR A 94 16.46 1.73 -23.02
N GLU A 95 16.21 3.01 -23.30
CA GLU A 95 16.00 3.99 -22.21
C GLU A 95 14.61 3.79 -21.60
N ARG A 96 13.59 3.70 -22.46
CA ARG A 96 12.19 3.56 -22.08
C ARG A 96 11.51 2.38 -22.80
N LEU A 97 10.70 1.61 -22.08
CA LEU A 97 9.78 0.61 -22.65
C LEU A 97 8.34 0.99 -22.27
N THR A 98 7.47 1.10 -23.26
CA THR A 98 6.04 1.37 -23.06
C THR A 98 5.21 0.27 -23.73
N VAL A 99 4.37 -0.39 -22.93
CA VAL A 99 3.35 -1.35 -23.35
C VAL A 99 1.99 -0.78 -22.97
N GLN A 100 1.17 -0.46 -23.97
CA GLN A 100 -0.02 0.37 -23.75
C GLN A 100 -1.22 -0.03 -24.60
N ASP A 101 -2.43 0.28 -24.12
CA ASP A 101 -3.71 0.15 -24.81
C ASP A 101 -3.99 -1.25 -25.41
N GLY A 102 -3.62 -2.32 -24.69
CA GLY A 102 -3.79 -3.72 -25.14
C GLY A 102 -2.60 -4.29 -25.91
N GLY A 103 -1.46 -3.57 -25.91
CA GLY A 103 -0.18 -4.07 -26.41
C GLY A 103 0.36 -5.24 -25.57
N ARG A 104 1.15 -6.11 -26.21
CA ARG A 104 1.65 -7.34 -25.59
C ARG A 104 3.14 -7.57 -25.83
N VAL A 105 3.86 -7.95 -24.77
CA VAL A 105 5.24 -8.46 -24.85
C VAL A 105 5.30 -9.81 -24.13
N SER A 106 5.68 -10.91 -24.80
CA SER A 106 5.65 -12.25 -24.17
C SER A 106 6.64 -13.32 -24.65
N ALA A 107 7.11 -14.16 -23.71
CA ALA A 107 7.99 -15.34 -23.89
C ALA A 107 7.31 -16.68 -23.59
N SER A 108 6.07 -16.91 -24.01
CA SER A 108 5.28 -18.03 -23.45
C SER A 108 5.63 -19.41 -24.04
N THR A 109 5.39 -20.48 -23.28
CA THR A 109 5.44 -21.88 -23.75
C THR A 109 4.10 -22.56 -23.59
N SER A 110 3.66 -23.33 -24.58
CA SER A 110 2.37 -24.04 -24.51
C SER A 110 2.42 -25.57 -24.57
N ASP A 111 3.59 -26.18 -24.75
CA ASP A 111 3.78 -27.64 -24.80
C ASP A 111 5.04 -28.06 -24.01
N ALA A 112 5.50 -29.31 -24.08
CA ALA A 112 6.51 -29.90 -23.17
C ALA A 112 7.91 -29.23 -23.09
N GLY A 113 8.21 -28.23 -23.94
CA GLY A 113 9.48 -27.49 -23.89
C GLY A 113 9.62 -26.61 -22.65
N ARG A 114 10.86 -26.31 -22.26
CA ARG A 114 11.14 -25.37 -21.16
C ARG A 114 10.83 -23.93 -21.55
N GLY A 115 10.40 -23.15 -20.58
CA GLY A 115 10.21 -21.71 -20.70
C GLY A 115 11.48 -20.96 -21.08
N GLY A 116 11.34 -19.96 -21.95
CA GLY A 116 12.40 -19.05 -22.34
C GLY A 116 12.56 -17.90 -21.35
N THR A 117 13.51 -17.00 -21.63
CA THR A 117 13.74 -15.81 -20.79
C THR A 117 13.22 -14.54 -21.43
N LEU A 118 12.68 -13.64 -20.62
CA LEU A 118 12.34 -12.27 -20.99
C LEU A 118 13.15 -11.30 -20.12
N ASP A 119 14.22 -10.76 -20.70
CA ASP A 119 15.14 -9.81 -20.07
C ASP A 119 14.85 -8.39 -20.57
N VAL A 120 14.31 -7.55 -19.71
CA VAL A 120 14.03 -6.14 -19.97
C VAL A 120 15.00 -5.26 -19.20
N ASN A 121 15.87 -4.57 -19.92
CA ASN A 121 16.77 -3.57 -19.36
C ASN A 121 16.41 -2.18 -19.92
N ALA A 122 15.72 -1.38 -19.10
CA ALA A 122 15.29 -0.03 -19.46
C ALA A 122 15.92 1.00 -18.52
N SER A 123 16.89 1.80 -18.97
CA SER A 123 17.66 2.66 -18.06
C SER A 123 16.84 3.76 -17.37
N GLU A 124 15.69 4.14 -17.91
CA GLU A 124 14.78 5.14 -17.33
C GLU A 124 13.48 4.51 -16.81
N SER A 125 12.68 3.89 -17.68
CA SER A 125 11.38 3.35 -17.25
C SER A 125 10.86 2.16 -18.03
N VAL A 126 10.08 1.34 -17.34
CA VAL A 126 9.14 0.39 -17.93
C VAL A 126 7.72 0.80 -17.53
N GLU A 127 6.84 0.93 -18.51
CA GLU A 127 5.46 1.39 -18.31
C GLU A 127 4.50 0.38 -18.95
N VAL A 128 3.63 -0.23 -18.16
CA VAL A 128 2.56 -1.14 -18.61
C VAL A 128 1.21 -0.56 -18.23
N ILE A 129 0.48 -0.04 -19.22
CA ILE A 129 -0.62 0.90 -18.98
C ILE A 129 -1.87 0.49 -19.74
N GLY A 130 -3.00 0.47 -19.05
CA GLY A 130 -4.30 0.46 -19.71
C GLY A 130 -4.77 -0.90 -20.22
N THR A 131 -5.94 -0.87 -20.82
CA THR A 131 -6.56 -1.93 -21.60
C THR A 131 -6.82 -1.43 -23.03
N SER A 132 -7.18 -2.33 -23.94
CA SER A 132 -7.64 -1.97 -25.29
C SER A 132 -8.84 -1.03 -25.25
N ALA A 133 -9.12 -0.36 -26.37
CA ALA A 133 -10.18 0.66 -26.44
C ALA A 133 -11.59 0.16 -26.06
N ASP A 134 -11.85 -1.14 -26.20
CA ASP A 134 -13.09 -1.82 -25.80
C ASP A 134 -13.07 -2.32 -24.35
N GLY A 135 -11.96 -2.13 -23.63
CA GLY A 135 -11.74 -2.58 -22.26
C GLY A 135 -11.43 -4.07 -22.10
N SER A 136 -11.42 -4.85 -23.19
CA SER A 136 -11.40 -6.32 -23.11
C SER A 136 -10.01 -6.92 -22.92
N THR A 137 -8.97 -6.24 -23.39
CA THR A 137 -7.61 -6.77 -23.47
C THR A 137 -6.65 -5.90 -22.67
N PRO A 138 -6.11 -6.37 -21.54
CA PRO A 138 -5.08 -5.66 -20.81
C PRO A 138 -3.81 -5.45 -21.63
N SER A 139 -3.09 -4.37 -21.35
CA SER A 139 -1.68 -4.24 -21.74
C SER A 139 -0.84 -5.19 -20.90
N ARG A 140 0.01 -5.99 -21.52
CA ARG A 140 0.74 -7.04 -20.80
C ARG A 140 2.22 -7.14 -21.14
N LEU A 141 3.04 -7.25 -20.10
CA LEU A 141 4.41 -7.72 -20.17
C LEU A 141 4.48 -9.03 -19.39
N PHE A 142 4.57 -10.16 -20.07
CA PHE A 142 4.35 -11.43 -19.38
C PHE A 142 5.13 -12.62 -19.91
N PHE A 143 5.18 -13.65 -19.07
CA PHE A 143 5.68 -14.96 -19.39
C PHE A 143 4.67 -15.99 -18.89
N ASP A 144 4.17 -16.88 -19.75
CA ASP A 144 3.28 -17.96 -19.30
C ASP A 144 3.81 -19.32 -19.79
N SER A 145 3.89 -20.31 -18.91
CA SER A 145 4.20 -21.70 -19.26
C SER A 145 3.03 -22.61 -18.95
N SER A 146 2.40 -23.19 -19.97
CA SER A 146 1.34 -24.20 -19.80
C SER A 146 1.79 -25.63 -20.09
N GLY A 147 3.08 -25.83 -20.34
CA GLY A 147 3.69 -27.10 -20.72
C GLY A 147 4.27 -27.91 -19.57
N ALA A 148 4.68 -29.15 -19.84
CA ALA A 148 5.35 -30.02 -18.85
C ALA A 148 6.79 -29.60 -18.52
N GLY A 149 7.38 -28.67 -19.28
CA GLY A 149 8.72 -28.15 -19.03
C GLY A 149 8.73 -27.08 -17.93
N ASP A 150 9.86 -26.94 -17.24
CA ASP A 150 10.07 -25.88 -16.25
C ASP A 150 9.88 -24.50 -16.91
N ALA A 151 9.19 -23.60 -16.22
CA ALA A 151 9.05 -22.21 -16.64
C ALA A 151 10.37 -21.45 -16.57
N GLY A 152 10.45 -20.39 -17.37
CA GLY A 152 11.64 -19.55 -17.49
C GLY A 152 11.61 -18.37 -16.52
N GLU A 153 12.19 -17.25 -16.95
CA GLU A 153 12.39 -16.07 -16.10
C GLU A 153 11.91 -14.81 -16.81
N LEU A 154 11.18 -13.96 -16.09
CA LEU A 154 10.95 -12.57 -16.45
C LEU A 154 11.82 -11.70 -15.53
N ALA A 155 12.86 -11.12 -16.11
CA ALA A 155 13.78 -10.21 -15.43
C ALA A 155 13.55 -8.77 -15.92
N ILE A 156 13.31 -7.85 -15.00
CA ILE A 156 13.11 -6.42 -15.29
C ILE A 156 14.11 -5.60 -14.50
N ALA A 157 15.03 -4.93 -15.19
CA ALA A 157 15.96 -3.96 -14.63
C ALA A 157 15.62 -2.55 -15.14
N THR A 158 15.27 -1.64 -14.23
CA THR A 158 14.94 -0.26 -14.60
C THR A 158 15.19 0.76 -13.50
N THR A 159 14.99 2.05 -13.78
CA THR A 159 14.92 3.06 -12.71
C THR A 159 13.52 3.11 -12.11
N ARG A 160 12.48 3.10 -12.96
CA ARG A 160 11.07 3.13 -12.52
C ARG A 160 10.23 2.10 -13.27
N LEU A 161 9.51 1.24 -12.54
CA LEU A 161 8.43 0.43 -13.11
C LEU A 161 7.07 1.05 -12.74
N VAL A 162 6.21 1.24 -13.73
CA VAL A 162 4.83 1.69 -13.54
C VAL A 162 3.87 0.70 -14.19
N VAL A 163 2.95 0.17 -13.39
CA VAL A 163 1.83 -0.67 -13.82
C VAL A 163 0.54 0.01 -13.39
N ARG A 164 -0.27 0.48 -14.36
CA ARG A 164 -1.47 1.26 -14.04
C ARG A 164 -2.63 1.05 -15.01
N ASP A 165 -3.79 1.53 -14.59
CA ASP A 165 -5.01 1.59 -15.40
C ASP A 165 -5.45 0.22 -15.97
N GLY A 166 -5.21 -0.87 -15.23
CA GLY A 166 -5.52 -2.24 -15.66
C GLY A 166 -4.38 -2.95 -16.42
N GLY A 167 -3.20 -2.33 -16.50
CA GLY A 167 -1.99 -2.97 -17.02
C GLY A 167 -1.51 -4.14 -16.16
N GLU A 168 -0.78 -5.07 -16.77
CA GLU A 168 -0.41 -6.33 -16.14
C GLU A 168 1.04 -6.74 -16.44
N VAL A 169 1.79 -7.03 -15.37
CA VAL A 169 3.09 -7.70 -15.43
C VAL A 169 2.96 -9.05 -14.75
N SER A 170 3.26 -10.13 -15.46
CA SER A 170 3.02 -11.47 -14.90
C SER A 170 4.02 -12.52 -15.34
N ALA A 171 4.24 -13.49 -14.46
CA ALA A 171 4.88 -14.75 -14.81
C ALA A 171 4.03 -15.90 -14.25
N SER A 172 3.41 -16.71 -15.13
CA SER A 172 2.50 -17.78 -14.72
C SER A 172 2.98 -19.14 -15.19
N THR A 173 2.70 -20.18 -14.40
CA THR A 173 2.95 -21.59 -14.77
C THR A 173 1.74 -22.43 -14.46
N SER A 174 1.14 -23.05 -15.47
CA SER A 174 -0.03 -23.92 -15.33
C SER A 174 0.24 -25.39 -15.67
N GLY A 175 1.41 -25.71 -16.22
CA GLY A 175 1.80 -27.10 -16.55
C GLY A 175 2.68 -27.75 -15.47
N ASP A 176 2.98 -29.05 -15.64
CA ASP A 176 3.56 -29.89 -14.57
C ASP A 176 5.02 -29.55 -14.18
N GLY A 177 5.70 -28.69 -14.95
CA GLY A 177 7.07 -28.24 -14.64
C GLY A 177 7.12 -27.30 -13.43
N ASN A 178 8.34 -27.05 -12.93
CA ASN A 178 8.52 -26.06 -11.87
C ASN A 178 8.24 -24.66 -12.40
N ALA A 179 7.65 -23.82 -11.57
CA ALA A 179 7.32 -22.46 -11.95
C ALA A 179 8.56 -21.55 -11.94
N GLY A 180 8.49 -20.51 -12.77
CA GLY A 180 9.60 -19.63 -13.10
C GLY A 180 9.92 -18.59 -12.04
N ILE A 181 10.64 -17.54 -12.44
CA ILE A 181 10.97 -16.41 -11.56
C ILE A 181 10.48 -15.11 -12.21
N LEU A 182 9.89 -14.24 -11.41
CA LEU A 182 9.68 -12.83 -11.72
C LEU A 182 10.66 -12.00 -10.85
N ASP A 183 11.79 -11.62 -11.44
CA ASP A 183 12.84 -10.82 -10.77
C ASP A 183 12.76 -9.36 -11.24
N LEU A 184 12.47 -8.47 -10.31
CA LEU A 184 12.26 -7.06 -10.60
C LEU A 184 13.23 -6.21 -9.79
N LYS A 185 14.09 -5.47 -10.49
CA LYS A 185 15.05 -4.53 -9.93
C LYS A 185 14.79 -3.13 -10.46
N ALA A 186 14.14 -2.29 -9.64
CA ALA A 186 13.91 -0.88 -9.95
C ALA A 186 14.77 0.00 -9.03
N SER A 187 15.69 0.79 -9.57
CA SER A 187 16.61 1.56 -8.71
C SER A 187 15.95 2.72 -7.94
N GLU A 188 14.73 3.13 -8.32
CA GLU A 188 13.98 4.21 -7.68
C GLU A 188 12.60 3.77 -7.17
N SER A 189 11.72 3.29 -8.05
CA SER A 189 10.36 2.95 -7.65
C SER A 189 9.69 1.84 -8.45
N VAL A 190 8.78 1.15 -7.78
CA VAL A 190 7.77 0.26 -8.37
C VAL A 190 6.40 0.80 -7.98
N GLU A 191 5.56 1.07 -8.97
CA GLU A 191 4.24 1.68 -8.79
C GLU A 191 3.18 0.77 -9.42
N VAL A 192 2.25 0.23 -8.62
CA VAL A 192 1.10 -0.57 -9.08
C VAL A 192 -0.19 0.11 -8.64
N ILE A 193 -0.88 0.75 -9.58
CA ILE A 193 -1.89 1.77 -9.26
C ILE A 193 -3.18 1.54 -10.06
N GLY A 194 -4.31 1.58 -9.38
CA GLY A 194 -5.61 1.73 -10.04
C GLY A 194 -6.21 0.44 -10.59
N THR A 195 -7.32 0.64 -11.29
CA THR A 195 -8.03 -0.34 -12.12
C THR A 195 -8.19 0.23 -13.53
N SER A 196 -8.62 -0.59 -14.49
CA SER A 196 -9.10 -0.15 -15.80
C SER A 196 -10.19 0.92 -15.67
N ALA A 197 -10.42 1.66 -16.75
CA ALA A 197 -11.35 2.79 -16.76
C ALA A 197 -12.80 2.42 -16.38
N ASP A 198 -13.21 1.17 -16.62
CA ASP A 198 -14.51 0.62 -16.22
C ASP A 198 -14.53 0.03 -14.80
N GLY A 199 -13.39 0.02 -14.11
CA GLY A 199 -13.22 -0.53 -12.77
C GLY A 199 -13.21 -2.06 -12.71
N SER A 200 -13.19 -2.77 -13.85
CA SER A 200 -13.34 -4.23 -13.90
C SER A 200 -12.04 -5.00 -13.74
N THR A 201 -10.92 -4.39 -14.12
CA THR A 201 -9.60 -5.04 -14.17
C THR A 201 -8.61 -4.27 -13.30
N PRO A 202 -8.09 -4.85 -12.21
CA PRO A 202 -7.04 -4.19 -11.42
C PRO A 202 -5.73 -4.13 -12.20
N SER A 203 -4.92 -3.11 -11.90
CA SER A 203 -3.50 -3.11 -12.28
C SER A 203 -2.76 -4.15 -11.45
N ARG A 204 -2.00 -5.03 -12.10
CA ARG A 204 -1.41 -6.18 -11.40
C ARG A 204 0.05 -6.44 -11.73
N LEU A 205 0.78 -6.82 -10.70
CA LEU A 205 2.08 -7.47 -10.81
C LEU A 205 1.95 -8.82 -10.11
N PHE A 206 2.00 -9.94 -10.84
CA PHE A 206 1.75 -11.23 -10.20
C PHE A 206 2.56 -12.41 -10.71
N PHE A 207 2.67 -13.41 -9.83
CA PHE A 207 3.27 -14.69 -10.13
C PHE A 207 2.34 -15.83 -9.71
N ASP A 208 1.82 -16.60 -10.66
CA ASP A 208 0.87 -17.67 -10.37
C ASP A 208 1.43 -19.03 -10.79
N SER A 209 1.46 -19.99 -9.86
CA SER A 209 1.79 -21.39 -10.14
C SER A 209 0.60 -22.29 -9.82
N SER A 210 0.01 -22.90 -10.85
CA SER A 210 -1.12 -23.82 -10.71
C SER A 210 -0.84 -25.24 -11.19
N GLY A 211 0.33 -25.50 -11.76
CA GLY A 211 0.76 -26.84 -12.20
C GLY A 211 1.25 -27.74 -11.06
N ALA A 212 1.64 -28.98 -11.34
CA ALA A 212 2.04 -29.92 -10.28
C ALA A 212 3.42 -29.67 -9.66
N GLY A 213 4.30 -28.94 -10.37
CA GLY A 213 5.68 -28.63 -9.95
C GLY A 213 5.80 -27.66 -8.78
N ASP A 214 7.03 -27.44 -8.31
CA ASP A 214 7.30 -26.48 -7.24
C ASP A 214 7.00 -25.06 -7.74
N ALA A 215 6.37 -24.25 -6.90
CA ALA A 215 6.12 -22.85 -7.21
C ALA A 215 7.40 -22.01 -7.06
N GLY A 216 7.54 -21.03 -7.94
CA GLY A 216 8.72 -20.20 -8.04
C GLY A 216 8.66 -18.95 -7.16
N GLU A 217 9.25 -17.87 -7.65
CA GLU A 217 9.56 -16.69 -6.85
C GLU A 217 9.11 -15.40 -7.55
N LEU A 218 8.47 -14.52 -6.77
CA LEU A 218 8.33 -13.11 -7.09
C LEU A 218 9.28 -12.33 -6.19
N ALA A 219 10.31 -11.72 -6.78
CA ALA A 219 11.29 -10.91 -6.09
C ALA A 219 11.23 -9.45 -6.58
N ILE A 220 11.07 -8.51 -5.63
CA ILE A 220 11.05 -7.08 -5.90
C ILE A 220 12.16 -6.41 -5.10
N ALA A 221 13.11 -5.78 -5.79
CA ALA A 221 14.14 -4.93 -5.20
C ALA A 221 13.96 -3.48 -5.69
N THR A 222 13.72 -2.57 -4.75
CA THR A 222 13.51 -1.14 -5.04
C THR A 222 13.92 -0.24 -3.87
N ARG A 223 13.89 1.08 -4.07
CA ARG A 223 13.88 2.00 -2.93
C ARG A 223 12.46 2.15 -2.39
N ARG A 224 11.49 2.33 -3.29
CA ARG A 224 10.08 2.59 -2.95
C ARG A 224 9.15 1.65 -3.69
N LEU A 225 8.27 0.97 -2.96
CA LEU A 225 7.14 0.22 -3.53
C LEU A 225 5.84 0.94 -3.16
N ILE A 226 5.02 1.26 -4.17
CA ILE A 226 3.75 1.96 -4.01
C ILE A 226 2.65 1.12 -4.65
N VAL A 227 1.66 0.71 -3.84
CA VAL A 227 0.51 -0.08 -4.27
C VAL A 227 -0.76 0.63 -3.83
N ARG A 228 -1.50 1.21 -4.78
CA ARG A 228 -2.63 2.09 -4.44
C ARG A 228 -3.86 1.94 -5.34
N ASP A 229 -5.00 2.42 -4.84
CA ASP A 229 -6.24 2.61 -5.60
C ASP A 229 -6.75 1.35 -6.32
N GLY A 230 -6.62 0.18 -5.69
CA GLY A 230 -7.01 -1.13 -6.25
C GLY A 230 -5.91 -1.89 -6.99
N GLY A 231 -4.70 -1.33 -7.11
CA GLY A 231 -3.54 -2.05 -7.64
C GLY A 231 -3.13 -3.22 -6.74
N GLN A 232 -2.66 -4.32 -7.33
CA GLN A 232 -2.36 -5.56 -6.60
C GLN A 232 -1.00 -6.13 -6.98
N VAL A 233 -0.24 -6.55 -5.97
CA VAL A 233 0.95 -7.37 -6.16
C VAL A 233 0.70 -8.72 -5.52
N SER A 234 0.80 -9.81 -6.27
CA SER A 234 0.41 -11.10 -5.73
C SER A 234 1.25 -12.28 -6.18
N ALA A 235 1.35 -13.29 -5.33
CA ALA A 235 1.78 -14.61 -5.74
C ALA A 235 0.73 -15.66 -5.33
N ALA A 236 0.50 -16.66 -6.18
CA ALA A 236 -0.43 -17.74 -5.85
C ALA A 236 0.15 -19.11 -6.18
N THR A 237 -0.17 -20.09 -5.34
CA THR A 237 0.27 -21.47 -5.52
C THR A 237 -0.87 -22.44 -5.32
N SER A 238 -1.25 -23.15 -6.37
CA SER A 238 -2.36 -24.13 -6.37
C SER A 238 -1.88 -25.59 -6.52
N ALA A 239 -0.56 -25.78 -6.57
CA ALA A 239 0.15 -27.03 -6.86
C ALA A 239 0.21 -28.04 -5.69
N THR A 240 0.62 -29.28 -6.00
CA THR A 240 1.11 -30.23 -4.99
C THR A 240 2.58 -30.02 -4.63
N GLY A 241 3.36 -29.37 -5.50
CA GLY A 241 4.76 -28.99 -5.24
C GLY A 241 4.89 -27.92 -4.14
N ARG A 242 6.10 -27.71 -3.64
CA ARG A 242 6.39 -26.73 -2.57
C ARG A 242 5.88 -25.34 -2.98
N GLY A 243 5.23 -24.64 -2.05
CA GLY A 243 4.75 -23.30 -2.30
C GLY A 243 5.90 -22.28 -2.41
N GLY A 244 5.70 -21.31 -3.31
CA GLY A 244 6.64 -20.29 -3.70
C GLY A 244 6.83 -19.24 -2.62
N ILE A 245 7.59 -18.22 -2.97
CA ILE A 245 7.83 -17.08 -2.10
C ILE A 245 7.58 -15.77 -2.84
N PHE A 246 7.06 -14.80 -2.08
CA PHE A 246 7.00 -13.41 -2.48
C PHE A 246 7.95 -12.59 -1.60
N GLU A 247 9.08 -12.16 -2.15
CA GLU A 247 10.08 -11.33 -1.47
C GLU A 247 10.02 -9.87 -1.95
N VAL A 248 9.99 -8.94 -1.01
CA VAL A 248 10.10 -7.50 -1.27
C VAL A 248 11.23 -6.91 -0.43
N ASN A 249 12.24 -6.36 -1.10
CA ASN A 249 13.26 -5.51 -0.52
C ASN A 249 13.06 -4.07 -1.01
N ALA A 250 12.62 -3.19 -0.14
CA ALA A 250 12.37 -1.79 -0.43
C ALA A 250 13.19 -0.90 0.52
N SER A 251 14.37 -0.45 0.10
CA SER A 251 15.35 0.15 1.02
C SER A 251 14.87 1.42 1.74
N GLU A 252 13.84 2.11 1.25
CA GLU A 252 13.25 3.29 1.90
C GLU A 252 11.85 3.00 2.44
N SER A 253 10.92 2.57 1.58
CA SER A 253 9.53 2.43 2.01
C SER A 253 8.68 1.50 1.15
N ILE A 254 7.69 0.89 1.80
CA ILE A 254 6.54 0.25 1.17
C ILE A 254 5.28 1.00 1.60
N GLU A 255 4.46 1.37 0.63
CA GLU A 255 3.17 2.00 0.88
C GLU A 255 2.04 1.24 0.17
N VAL A 256 1.07 0.80 0.96
CA VAL A 256 -0.13 0.10 0.49
C VAL A 256 -1.36 0.87 0.95
N SER A 257 -2.12 1.46 0.03
CA SER A 257 -3.27 2.29 0.40
C SER A 257 -4.44 2.23 -0.56
N GLY A 258 -5.65 2.16 0.01
CA GLY A 258 -6.89 2.34 -0.75
C GLY A 258 -7.46 1.05 -1.36
N SER A 259 -8.52 1.24 -2.12
CA SER A 259 -9.22 0.21 -2.87
C SER A 259 -9.95 0.85 -4.06
N SER A 260 -10.30 0.05 -5.06
CA SER A 260 -11.17 0.45 -6.17
C SER A 260 -12.23 -0.63 -6.38
N GLY A 261 -13.49 -0.29 -6.11
CA GLY A 261 -14.60 -1.25 -6.15
C GLY A 261 -14.38 -2.43 -5.21
N SER A 262 -14.35 -3.65 -5.76
CA SER A 262 -14.06 -4.88 -5.02
C SER A 262 -12.57 -5.17 -4.83
N PHE A 263 -11.68 -4.39 -5.46
CA PHE A 263 -10.25 -4.62 -5.44
C PHE A 263 -9.60 -3.80 -4.34
N ALA A 264 -9.19 -4.46 -3.26
CA ALA A 264 -8.32 -3.83 -2.28
C ALA A 264 -6.90 -3.70 -2.82
N SER A 265 -6.22 -2.60 -2.52
CA SER A 265 -4.80 -2.51 -2.75
C SER A 265 -4.05 -3.40 -1.78
N GLY A 266 -3.06 -4.13 -2.29
CA GLY A 266 -2.31 -5.00 -1.41
C GLY A 266 -1.23 -5.84 -2.01
N LEU A 267 -0.48 -6.44 -1.08
CA LEU A 267 0.45 -7.53 -1.31
C LEU A 267 -0.24 -8.81 -0.87
N PHE A 268 -0.43 -9.75 -1.79
CA PHE A 268 -1.22 -10.96 -1.54
C PHE A 268 -0.40 -12.22 -1.81
N PHE A 269 -0.51 -13.20 -0.94
CA PHE A 269 0.02 -14.54 -1.18
C PHE A 269 -1.07 -15.56 -0.92
N ASP A 270 -1.43 -16.36 -1.93
CA ASP A 270 -2.49 -17.36 -1.83
C ASP A 270 -1.94 -18.79 -1.98
N SER A 271 -1.94 -19.55 -0.89
CA SER A 271 -1.66 -20.99 -0.88
C SER A 271 -2.95 -21.81 -0.97
N ARG A 272 -3.26 -22.29 -2.18
CA ARG A 272 -4.46 -23.08 -2.49
C ARG A 272 -4.16 -24.59 -2.63
N GLY A 273 -2.88 -24.94 -2.70
CA GLY A 273 -2.38 -26.28 -2.98
C GLY A 273 -2.14 -27.16 -1.74
N ALA A 274 -1.60 -28.36 -1.99
CA ALA A 274 -1.20 -29.28 -0.92
C ALA A 274 0.25 -29.05 -0.44
N GLY A 275 1.04 -28.29 -1.18
CA GLY A 275 2.42 -27.98 -0.81
C GLY A 275 2.53 -26.89 0.26
N ASP A 276 3.63 -26.94 1.00
CA ASP A 276 3.93 -25.98 2.07
C ASP A 276 4.37 -24.65 1.46
N ALA A 277 3.58 -23.59 1.67
CA ALA A 277 3.92 -22.25 1.24
C ALA A 277 4.97 -21.60 2.15
N ARG A 278 5.80 -20.75 1.56
CA ARG A 278 6.74 -19.90 2.31
C ARG A 278 6.08 -18.59 2.75
N GLY A 279 5.22 -18.02 1.91
CA GLY A 279 4.45 -16.80 2.20
C GLY A 279 5.15 -15.53 1.70
N ILE A 280 5.06 -14.46 2.48
CA ILE A 280 5.59 -13.13 2.13
C ILE A 280 6.74 -12.77 3.05
N LYS A 281 7.84 -12.30 2.46
CA LYS A 281 8.97 -11.72 3.18
C LYS A 281 9.22 -10.28 2.75
N ILE A 282 9.25 -9.37 3.71
CA ILE A 282 9.43 -7.93 3.49
C ILE A 282 10.64 -7.43 4.28
N ASP A 283 11.49 -6.64 3.62
CA ASP A 283 12.56 -5.84 4.22
C ASP A 283 12.40 -4.39 3.75
N THR A 284 12.17 -3.45 4.67
CA THR A 284 12.03 -2.04 4.30
C THR A 284 12.36 -1.06 5.41
N GLY A 285 12.78 0.16 5.10
CA GLY A 285 12.91 1.21 6.12
C GLY A 285 11.56 1.52 6.78
N ARG A 286 10.53 1.85 5.98
CA ARG A 286 9.20 2.21 6.50
C ARG A 286 8.08 1.49 5.78
N LEU A 287 7.27 0.75 6.54
CA LEU A 287 6.04 0.15 6.05
C LEU A 287 4.82 1.00 6.44
N VAL A 288 4.04 1.43 5.45
CA VAL A 288 2.76 2.13 5.63
C VAL A 288 1.66 1.31 4.97
N VAL A 289 0.65 0.93 5.75
CA VAL A 289 -0.55 0.28 5.24
C VAL A 289 -1.76 1.05 5.74
N GLU A 290 -2.51 1.66 4.83
CA GLU A 290 -3.61 2.54 5.24
C GLU A 290 -4.82 2.55 4.32
N ASN A 291 -5.90 3.19 4.77
CA ASN A 291 -7.13 3.41 3.98
C ASN A 291 -7.70 2.12 3.37
N GLY A 292 -7.73 1.03 4.14
CA GLY A 292 -8.21 -0.27 3.68
C GLY A 292 -7.18 -1.12 2.91
N GLY A 293 -5.94 -0.65 2.75
CA GLY A 293 -4.83 -1.41 2.19
C GLY A 293 -4.50 -2.66 3.01
N GLN A 294 -3.98 -3.70 2.33
CA GLN A 294 -3.80 -5.02 2.93
C GLN A 294 -2.46 -5.67 2.55
N ILE A 295 -1.84 -6.34 3.50
CA ILE A 295 -0.79 -7.32 3.25
C ILE A 295 -1.29 -8.64 3.82
N THR A 296 -1.55 -9.61 2.95
CA THR A 296 -2.26 -10.83 3.32
C THR A 296 -1.56 -12.06 2.79
N VAL A 297 -1.29 -13.00 3.69
CA VAL A 297 -0.99 -14.39 3.37
C VAL A 297 -2.24 -15.21 3.67
N SER A 298 -2.70 -16.03 2.73
CA SER A 298 -3.90 -16.85 2.87
C SER A 298 -3.62 -18.30 2.50
N GLY A 299 -4.14 -19.24 3.30
CA GLY A 299 -4.04 -20.68 3.07
C GLY A 299 -5.40 -21.37 3.07
N THR A 300 -5.87 -21.79 1.91
CA THR A 300 -7.11 -22.58 1.77
C THR A 300 -6.85 -24.03 1.40
N GLY A 301 -5.62 -24.36 0.99
CA GLY A 301 -5.20 -25.72 0.67
C GLY A 301 -4.84 -26.55 1.91
N THR A 302 -4.56 -27.84 1.71
CA THR A 302 -4.21 -28.75 2.82
C THR A 302 -2.77 -28.62 3.31
N GLY A 303 -1.90 -27.90 2.57
CA GLY A 303 -0.54 -27.58 2.98
C GLY A 303 -0.48 -26.46 4.04
N THR A 304 0.72 -26.08 4.49
CA THR A 304 0.86 -24.91 5.38
C THR A 304 0.56 -23.60 4.63
N SER A 305 -0.05 -22.65 5.33
CA SER A 305 -0.56 -21.40 4.75
C SER A 305 0.52 -20.38 4.38
N GLY A 306 1.79 -20.64 4.73
CA GLY A 306 2.90 -19.69 4.62
C GLY A 306 2.90 -18.69 5.77
N ASP A 307 4.05 -18.03 5.98
CA ASP A 307 4.22 -17.02 7.02
C ASP A 307 4.28 -15.61 6.41
N LEU A 308 3.90 -14.60 7.20
CA LEU A 308 4.16 -13.19 6.90
C LEU A 308 5.35 -12.72 7.76
N GLU A 309 6.50 -12.50 7.13
CA GLU A 309 7.71 -12.01 7.79
C GLU A 309 8.03 -10.58 7.34
N ILE A 310 8.13 -9.66 8.30
CA ILE A 310 8.39 -8.24 8.04
C ILE A 310 9.55 -7.79 8.92
N ALA A 311 10.65 -7.39 8.29
CA ALA A 311 11.72 -6.62 8.90
C ALA A 311 11.59 -5.16 8.47
N ALA A 312 11.44 -4.23 9.43
CA ALA A 312 11.36 -2.81 9.11
C ALA A 312 11.92 -1.88 10.17
N ASP A 313 12.25 -0.63 9.82
CA ASP A 313 12.56 0.37 10.87
C ASP A 313 11.28 0.83 11.58
N SER A 314 10.16 0.94 10.86
CA SER A 314 8.87 1.31 11.44
C SER A 314 7.69 0.78 10.65
N ILE A 315 6.59 0.50 11.34
CA ILE A 315 5.31 0.09 10.76
C ILE A 315 4.22 1.08 11.19
N PHE A 316 3.47 1.62 10.23
CA PHE A 316 2.32 2.47 10.47
C PHE A 316 1.08 1.87 9.80
N LEU A 317 0.10 1.47 10.61
CA LEU A 317 -1.20 0.98 10.17
C LEU A 317 -2.27 2.02 10.51
N ASN A 318 -3.05 2.45 9.52
CA ASN A 318 -4.02 3.52 9.73
C ASN A 318 -5.29 3.34 8.91
N ASN A 319 -6.44 3.69 9.47
CA ASN A 319 -7.72 3.72 8.74
C ASN A 319 -8.00 2.39 8.01
N GLN A 320 -8.15 1.31 8.78
CA GLN A 320 -8.38 -0.05 8.27
C GLN A 320 -7.19 -0.67 7.52
N GLY A 321 -5.96 -0.25 7.84
CA GLY A 321 -4.74 -0.91 7.40
C GLY A 321 -4.59 -2.29 8.03
N ARG A 322 -4.26 -3.30 7.24
CA ARG A 322 -4.32 -4.72 7.67
C ARG A 322 -3.07 -5.51 7.31
N LEU A 323 -2.50 -6.19 8.30
CA LEU A 323 -1.51 -7.26 8.12
C LEU A 323 -2.16 -8.58 8.52
N ARG A 324 -2.25 -9.54 7.60
CA ARG A 324 -3.05 -10.76 7.80
C ARG A 324 -2.30 -12.02 7.38
N ALA A 325 -2.46 -13.08 8.18
CA ALA A 325 -2.05 -14.43 7.86
C ALA A 325 -3.19 -15.40 8.22
N THR A 326 -4.03 -15.75 7.26
CA THR A 326 -5.27 -16.51 7.52
C THR A 326 -5.18 -17.94 6.99
N THR A 327 -5.86 -18.86 7.67
CA THR A 327 -6.01 -20.25 7.20
C THR A 327 -7.44 -20.76 7.35
N ALA A 328 -7.85 -21.66 6.45
CA ALA A 328 -9.13 -22.36 6.54
C ALA A 328 -9.01 -23.89 6.66
N ALA A 329 -7.81 -24.46 6.49
CA ALA A 329 -7.65 -25.90 6.26
C ALA A 329 -6.54 -26.59 7.07
N SER A 330 -5.54 -25.88 7.60
CA SER A 330 -4.40 -26.50 8.31
C SER A 330 -3.96 -25.70 9.57
N GLU A 331 -2.66 -25.56 9.81
CA GLU A 331 -2.12 -24.66 10.83
C GLU A 331 -2.09 -23.21 10.30
N GLY A 332 -2.43 -22.25 11.17
CA GLY A 332 -2.45 -20.83 10.82
C GLY A 332 -1.10 -20.32 10.35
N GLY A 333 -1.12 -19.42 9.36
CA GLY A 333 0.08 -18.70 8.94
C GLY A 333 0.57 -17.82 10.08
N ASN A 334 1.86 -17.87 10.40
CA ASN A 334 2.41 -17.05 11.47
C ASN A 334 2.74 -15.65 10.95
N ILE A 335 2.68 -14.67 11.84
CA ILE A 335 3.17 -13.32 11.58
C ILE A 335 4.41 -13.09 12.44
N ARG A 336 5.51 -12.72 11.80
CA ARG A 336 6.77 -12.33 12.46
C ARG A 336 7.13 -10.90 12.09
N LEU A 337 7.15 -10.02 13.07
CA LEU A 337 7.51 -8.61 12.90
C LEU A 337 8.81 -8.32 13.66
N GLN A 338 9.85 -7.91 12.94
CA GLN A 338 11.10 -7.42 13.50
C GLN A 338 11.21 -5.93 13.18
N VAL A 339 10.97 -5.09 14.18
CA VAL A 339 10.81 -3.64 13.97
C VAL A 339 11.84 -2.86 14.77
N ALA A 340 12.71 -2.11 14.11
CA ALA A 340 13.79 -1.40 14.80
C ALA A 340 13.29 -0.32 15.75
N ASN A 341 12.27 0.45 15.34
CA ASN A 341 11.74 1.56 16.13
C ASN A 341 10.35 1.23 16.67
N SER A 342 9.28 1.49 15.92
CA SER A 342 7.91 1.43 16.47
C SER A 342 6.88 0.85 15.50
N ILE A 343 5.85 0.25 16.08
CA ILE A 343 4.59 -0.11 15.42
C ILE A 343 3.51 0.84 15.93
N ILE A 344 2.87 1.58 15.03
CA ILE A 344 1.77 2.50 15.37
C ILE A 344 0.52 2.04 14.62
N MET A 345 -0.54 1.77 15.37
CA MET A 345 -1.83 1.30 14.85
C MET A 345 -2.95 2.29 15.17
N ARG A 346 -3.67 2.74 14.15
CA ARG A 346 -4.71 3.76 14.26
C ARG A 346 -5.96 3.43 13.47
N HIS A 347 -7.08 4.00 13.91
CA HIS A 347 -8.39 3.98 13.25
C HIS A 347 -8.77 2.61 12.64
N ASN A 348 -9.08 1.64 13.50
CA ASN A 348 -9.59 0.31 13.15
C ASN A 348 -8.62 -0.51 12.29
N SER A 349 -7.32 -0.43 12.59
CA SER A 349 -6.27 -1.23 11.92
C SER A 349 -6.05 -2.56 12.62
N GLU A 350 -5.51 -3.55 11.90
CA GLU A 350 -5.46 -4.93 12.41
C GLU A 350 -4.17 -5.66 12.02
N ILE A 351 -3.61 -6.41 12.97
CA ILE A 351 -2.60 -7.45 12.74
C ILE A 351 -3.25 -8.78 13.13
N SER A 352 -3.53 -9.66 12.18
CA SER A 352 -4.34 -10.85 12.44
C SER A 352 -3.79 -12.14 11.84
N ALA A 353 -3.59 -13.15 12.68
CA ALA A 353 -3.24 -14.53 12.34
C ALA A 353 -4.43 -15.50 12.56
N GLU A 354 -5.64 -15.04 12.25
CA GLU A 354 -6.88 -15.75 12.56
C GLU A 354 -7.12 -17.01 11.69
N ALA A 355 -7.66 -18.05 12.32
CA ALA A 355 -7.99 -19.31 11.67
C ALA A 355 -9.49 -19.61 11.69
N PHE A 356 -9.99 -20.17 10.57
CA PHE A 356 -11.40 -20.50 10.39
C PHE A 356 -11.68 -22.00 10.49
N GLY A 357 -12.93 -22.36 10.76
CA GLY A 357 -13.36 -23.77 10.85
C GLY A 357 -12.60 -24.52 11.95
N THR A 358 -12.05 -25.69 11.61
CA THR A 358 -11.27 -26.55 12.51
C THR A 358 -9.79 -26.21 12.59
N ALA A 359 -9.33 -25.19 11.85
CA ALA A 359 -7.93 -24.82 11.79
C ALA A 359 -7.45 -24.16 13.09
N LYS A 360 -6.16 -24.29 13.40
CA LYS A 360 -5.53 -23.64 14.57
C LYS A 360 -5.10 -22.22 14.21
N GLY A 361 -5.29 -21.28 15.13
CA GLY A 361 -4.81 -19.90 15.00
C GLY A 361 -3.29 -19.85 14.80
N GLY A 362 -2.82 -18.92 13.96
CA GLY A 362 -1.40 -18.71 13.72
C GLY A 362 -0.76 -17.92 14.87
N ASN A 363 0.55 -18.06 15.06
CA ASN A 363 1.25 -17.30 16.10
C ASN A 363 1.64 -15.92 15.57
N ILE A 364 1.59 -14.92 16.45
CA ILE A 364 2.09 -13.56 16.18
C ILE A 364 3.30 -13.33 17.09
N THR A 365 4.46 -13.08 16.51
CA THR A 365 5.69 -12.71 17.23
C THR A 365 6.12 -11.32 16.80
N MET A 366 6.32 -10.43 17.76
CA MET A 366 6.74 -9.05 17.52
C MET A 366 7.95 -8.73 18.39
N GLU A 367 9.07 -8.40 17.74
CA GLU A 367 10.29 -7.90 18.35
C GLU A 367 10.46 -6.44 17.95
N VAL A 368 10.14 -5.51 18.85
CA VAL A 368 10.11 -4.06 18.57
C VAL A 368 11.14 -3.35 19.45
N GLY A 369 11.95 -2.46 18.87
CA GLY A 369 12.98 -1.74 19.63
C GLY A 369 12.38 -0.76 20.63
N ASP A 370 11.46 0.09 20.20
CA ASP A 370 10.86 1.14 21.01
C ASP A 370 9.42 0.78 21.43
N PHE A 371 8.41 1.13 20.64
CA PHE A 371 7.03 1.13 21.11
C PHE A 371 6.06 0.40 20.19
N ILE A 372 5.10 -0.30 20.79
CA ILE A 372 3.86 -0.71 20.14
C ILE A 372 2.75 0.19 20.66
N ILE A 373 2.19 1.03 19.78
CA ILE A 373 1.24 2.08 20.15
C ILE A 373 -0.07 1.87 19.39
N ALA A 374 -1.14 1.70 20.14
CA ALA A 374 -2.49 2.00 19.67
C ALA A 374 -3.03 3.25 20.38
N LEU A 375 -4.20 3.73 19.98
CA LEU A 375 -4.91 4.79 20.69
C LEU A 375 -6.31 4.31 21.06
N LEU A 376 -6.69 4.45 22.32
CA LEU A 376 -8.08 4.29 22.73
C LEU A 376 -8.86 5.55 22.34
N PRO A 377 -10.07 5.45 21.75
CA PRO A 377 -10.85 4.23 21.46
C PRO A 377 -10.80 3.82 19.97
N GLU A 378 -9.66 3.99 19.27
CA GLU A 378 -9.55 3.78 17.81
C GLU A 378 -9.62 2.31 17.35
N ASN A 379 -9.98 1.36 18.23
CA ASN A 379 -10.28 -0.05 17.92
C ASN A 379 -9.27 -0.77 17.00
N SER A 380 -7.99 -0.58 17.25
CA SER A 380 -6.92 -1.27 16.50
C SER A 380 -6.44 -2.52 17.24
N ASP A 381 -6.49 -3.67 16.58
CA ASP A 381 -6.47 -4.99 17.23
C ASP A 381 -5.30 -5.87 16.76
N ILE A 382 -4.80 -6.71 17.67
CA ILE A 382 -3.81 -7.75 17.39
C ILE A 382 -4.42 -9.11 17.75
N VAL A 383 -4.65 -9.96 16.74
CA VAL A 383 -5.58 -11.09 16.86
C VAL A 383 -4.99 -12.40 16.34
N ALA A 384 -4.93 -13.42 17.18
CA ALA A 384 -4.49 -14.77 16.87
C ALA A 384 -5.59 -15.80 17.18
N SER A 385 -6.84 -15.48 16.90
CA SER A 385 -7.99 -16.29 17.30
C SER A 385 -8.25 -17.51 16.39
N ALA A 386 -9.07 -18.44 16.87
CA ALA A 386 -9.58 -19.57 16.10
C ALA A 386 -11.07 -19.85 16.41
N PHE A 387 -11.77 -20.57 15.53
CA PHE A 387 -13.15 -20.97 15.78
C PHE A 387 -13.26 -22.31 16.53
N GLN A 388 -12.99 -23.45 15.86
CA GLN A 388 -12.98 -24.79 16.50
C GLN A 388 -11.58 -25.28 16.86
N GLY A 389 -10.54 -24.81 16.17
CA GLY A 389 -9.17 -25.16 16.51
C GLY A 389 -8.64 -24.40 17.73
N GLN A 390 -7.41 -24.71 18.15
CA GLN A 390 -6.75 -23.97 19.23
C GLN A 390 -6.44 -22.54 18.77
N GLY A 391 -6.61 -21.54 19.66
CA GLY A 391 -6.13 -20.18 19.43
C GLY A 391 -4.60 -20.16 19.30
N GLY A 392 -4.08 -19.22 18.49
CA GLY A 392 -2.65 -19.02 18.31
C GLY A 392 -2.03 -18.25 19.48
N ASN A 393 -0.70 -18.25 19.56
CA ASN A 393 0.01 -17.54 20.62
C ASN A 393 0.49 -16.17 20.13
N ILE A 394 0.38 -15.16 21.00
CA ILE A 394 0.92 -13.82 20.74
C ILE A 394 2.07 -13.57 21.71
N SER A 395 3.25 -13.25 21.18
CA SER A 395 4.41 -12.78 21.93
C SER A 395 4.81 -11.40 21.43
N ALA A 396 4.80 -10.41 22.31
CA ALA A 396 5.14 -9.03 22.00
C ALA A 396 6.23 -8.52 22.93
N GLU A 397 7.40 -8.23 22.38
CA GLU A 397 8.53 -7.63 23.09
C GLU A 397 8.76 -6.20 22.57
N ALA A 398 8.71 -5.23 23.47
CA ALA A 398 8.97 -3.82 23.16
C ALA A 398 9.57 -3.09 24.37
N THR A 399 10.10 -1.88 24.18
CA THR A 399 10.40 -0.98 25.31
C THR A 399 9.10 -0.63 26.05
N GLY A 400 8.04 -0.23 25.33
CA GLY A 400 6.71 -0.02 25.91
C GLY A 400 5.55 -0.40 24.97
N ILE A 401 4.42 -0.82 25.55
CA ILE A 401 3.18 -1.10 24.82
C ILE A 401 2.05 -0.25 25.41
N PHE A 402 1.38 0.56 24.58
CA PHE A 402 0.41 1.55 25.02
C PHE A 402 -0.87 1.55 24.20
N GLY A 403 -1.96 1.99 24.83
CA GLY A 403 -3.24 2.23 24.16
C GLY A 403 -4.07 0.99 23.85
N PHE A 404 -3.79 -0.12 24.53
CA PHE A 404 -4.60 -1.33 24.51
C PHE A 404 -5.35 -1.49 25.84
N ARG A 405 -6.61 -1.94 25.80
CA ARG A 405 -7.33 -2.36 27.00
C ARG A 405 -6.61 -3.54 27.63
N GLN A 406 -6.58 -3.57 28.97
CA GLN A 406 -6.15 -4.70 29.81
C GLN A 406 -6.36 -5.97 29.02
N PHE A 407 -5.30 -6.68 28.64
CA PHE A 407 -5.35 -7.68 27.58
C PHE A 407 -6.30 -8.86 27.90
N GLN A 408 -7.60 -8.65 27.75
CA GLN A 408 -8.67 -9.47 28.37
C GLN A 408 -9.00 -10.72 27.56
N GLY A 409 -8.29 -10.98 26.46
CA GLY A 409 -8.52 -12.15 25.60
C GLY A 409 -9.87 -12.11 24.87
N VAL A 410 -10.58 -11.00 24.87
CA VAL A 410 -11.87 -10.86 24.19
C VAL A 410 -11.85 -9.56 23.41
N ARG A 411 -12.32 -9.62 22.16
CA ARG A 411 -12.47 -8.41 21.33
C ARG A 411 -13.41 -7.41 21.99
N THR A 412 -12.97 -6.16 22.08
CA THR A 412 -13.73 -5.02 22.58
C THR A 412 -13.93 -3.99 21.46
N PRO A 413 -14.78 -2.97 21.63
CA PRO A 413 -14.82 -1.82 20.71
C PRO A 413 -13.62 -0.87 20.85
N GLU A 414 -12.61 -1.26 21.61
CA GLU A 414 -11.37 -0.55 21.88
C GLU A 414 -10.20 -1.46 21.47
N SER A 415 -9.01 -0.90 21.28
CA SER A 415 -7.81 -1.65 20.91
C SER A 415 -7.48 -2.78 21.89
N ASP A 416 -7.27 -3.99 21.38
CA ASP A 416 -6.92 -5.15 22.21
C ASP A 416 -5.96 -6.16 21.58
N PHE A 417 -5.53 -7.10 22.43
CA PHE A 417 -4.86 -8.33 22.03
C PHE A 417 -5.80 -9.50 22.31
N THR A 418 -6.01 -10.35 21.32
CA THR A 418 -6.95 -11.48 21.42
C THR A 418 -6.33 -12.75 20.84
N ALA A 419 -6.21 -13.79 21.66
CA ALA A 419 -5.60 -15.08 21.31
C ALA A 419 -6.55 -16.27 21.57
N THR A 420 -7.86 -16.04 21.57
CA THR A 420 -8.86 -16.99 22.07
C THR A 420 -9.44 -17.91 21.00
N SER A 421 -10.08 -18.98 21.46
CA SER A 421 -10.83 -19.91 20.61
C SER A 421 -12.29 -20.01 21.05
N GLU A 422 -13.23 -20.00 20.11
CA GLU A 422 -14.67 -20.04 20.43
C GLU A 422 -15.13 -21.42 20.94
N LEU A 423 -14.69 -22.49 20.29
CA LEU A 423 -15.02 -23.89 20.62
C LEU A 423 -13.80 -24.74 20.97
N GLY A 424 -12.59 -24.21 20.75
CA GLY A 424 -11.32 -24.87 21.06
C GLY A 424 -10.71 -24.41 22.39
N ILE A 425 -9.38 -24.48 22.46
CA ILE A 425 -8.60 -24.04 23.61
C ILE A 425 -7.97 -22.69 23.26
N ASP A 426 -7.99 -21.74 24.19
CA ASP A 426 -7.34 -20.45 24.03
C ASP A 426 -5.81 -20.60 23.87
N GLY A 427 -5.22 -19.74 23.04
CA GLY A 427 -3.78 -19.56 22.97
C GLY A 427 -3.24 -18.71 24.11
N THR A 428 -1.93 -18.48 24.12
CA THR A 428 -1.28 -17.66 25.14
C THR A 428 -1.00 -16.25 24.64
N LEU A 429 -1.06 -15.28 25.56
CA LEU A 429 -0.58 -13.92 25.33
C LEU A 429 0.57 -13.65 26.30
N GLU A 430 1.74 -13.34 25.76
CA GLU A 430 2.92 -12.91 26.49
C GLU A 430 3.34 -11.52 26.03
N VAL A 431 3.39 -10.58 26.96
CA VAL A 431 3.83 -9.20 26.72
C VAL A 431 5.03 -8.92 27.59
N ILE A 432 6.15 -8.63 26.95
CA ILE A 432 7.42 -8.32 27.59
C ILE A 432 7.73 -6.85 27.33
N THR A 433 7.66 -6.04 28.37
CA THR A 433 8.10 -4.64 28.32
C THR A 433 9.46 -4.52 28.97
N ARG A 434 10.42 -3.90 28.28
CA ARG A 434 11.79 -3.71 28.79
C ARG A 434 11.87 -2.55 29.78
N ASP A 435 10.88 -1.67 29.78
CA ASP A 435 10.86 -0.54 30.68
C ASP A 435 10.20 -0.86 32.03
N ASN A 436 11.00 -0.66 33.08
CA ASN A 436 10.50 -0.22 34.39
C ASN A 436 10.21 1.29 34.33
N LEU A 437 9.39 1.75 33.37
CA LEU A 437 8.93 3.14 33.33
C LEU A 437 8.09 3.40 34.59
N ARG A 438 8.75 3.79 35.68
CA ARG A 438 8.17 4.72 36.63
C ARG A 438 7.92 5.97 35.80
N LEU A 439 6.70 6.11 35.29
CA LEU A 439 6.11 7.41 35.08
C LEU A 439 6.25 8.13 36.43
N GLU A 440 7.33 8.87 36.62
CA GLU A 440 7.40 9.84 37.69
C GLU A 440 6.22 10.76 37.45
N GLY A 441 5.20 10.61 38.28
CA GLY A 441 4.08 11.54 38.28
C GLY A 441 4.70 12.91 38.37
N LEU A 442 4.40 13.76 37.38
CA LEU A 442 4.72 15.17 37.49
C LEU A 442 4.23 15.61 38.87
N SER A 443 5.14 16.21 39.64
CA SER A 443 4.83 16.62 41.00
C SER A 443 3.53 17.42 41.00
N ASP A 444 2.57 17.03 41.83
CA ASP A 444 1.32 17.78 42.06
C ASP A 444 1.62 19.20 42.60
N ASP A 445 2.86 19.48 42.97
CA ASP A 445 3.33 20.74 43.59
C ASP A 445 3.77 21.78 42.54
N PHE A 446 3.10 21.85 41.38
CA PHE A 446 3.41 22.92 40.40
C PHE A 446 2.95 24.31 40.85
N LEU A 447 2.11 24.40 41.90
CA LEU A 447 1.80 25.62 42.62
C LEU A 447 1.56 25.29 44.09
N ASN A 448 2.59 25.39 44.91
CA ASN A 448 2.41 25.41 46.35
C ASN A 448 1.67 26.71 46.69
N ASP A 449 0.40 26.59 47.09
CA ASP A 449 -0.51 27.70 47.44
C ASP A 449 0.01 28.59 48.60
N LYS A 450 1.19 28.26 49.14
CA LYS A 450 1.90 29.00 50.18
C LYS A 450 2.76 30.16 49.67
N ASP A 451 3.03 30.25 48.36
CA ASP A 451 3.81 31.34 47.75
C ASP A 451 2.92 32.36 47.02
N GLN A 452 1.62 32.43 47.34
CA GLN A 452 0.80 33.58 46.95
C GLN A 452 1.25 34.82 47.73
N PRO A 453 1.58 35.96 47.07
CA PRO A 453 1.89 37.20 47.77
C PRO A 453 0.63 37.71 48.48
N THR A 454 0.51 37.37 49.76
CA THR A 454 -0.55 37.83 50.65
C THR A 454 -0.17 39.19 51.24
N GLN A 455 -0.11 40.23 50.40
CA GLN A 455 -0.38 41.63 50.76
C GLN A 455 -0.15 42.56 49.57
N GLY A 456 -1.23 42.99 48.92
CA GLY A 456 -1.20 44.17 48.06
C GLY A 456 -1.52 45.42 48.88
N CYS A 457 -0.73 46.48 48.73
CA CYS A 457 -1.09 47.80 49.25
C CYS A 457 -2.43 48.26 48.63
N GLN A 458 -3.43 48.51 49.47
CA GLN A 458 -4.67 49.16 49.05
C GLN A 458 -4.36 50.61 48.63
N ALA A 459 -4.42 50.89 47.32
CA ALA A 459 -4.65 52.25 46.85
C ALA A 459 -6.12 52.60 47.15
N PHE A 460 -6.34 53.70 47.88
CA PHE A 460 -7.67 54.21 48.21
C PHE A 460 -8.49 54.48 46.93
N GLY A 461 -9.54 53.69 46.71
CA GLY A 461 -10.55 53.96 45.68
C GLY A 461 -11.14 52.68 45.09
N SER A 462 -12.39 52.38 45.45
CA SER A 462 -13.34 51.40 44.89
C SER A 462 -12.78 50.11 44.25
N ARG A 463 -12.98 48.98 44.96
CA ARG A 463 -12.92 47.58 44.49
C ARG A 463 -12.40 47.36 43.07
N SER A 464 -11.09 47.16 42.95
CA SER A 464 -10.50 46.46 41.81
C SER A 464 -9.80 45.21 42.36
N SER A 465 -10.32 44.02 42.07
CA SER A 465 -9.57 42.79 42.32
C SER A 465 -8.45 42.69 41.28
N ALA A 466 -7.20 42.82 41.73
CA ALA A 466 -6.07 42.48 40.88
C ALA A 466 -6.11 40.96 40.62
N LYS A 467 -6.13 40.56 39.35
CA LYS A 467 -6.00 39.16 38.93
C LYS A 467 -4.63 38.96 38.32
N PHE A 468 -3.90 37.98 38.82
CA PHE A 468 -2.63 37.54 38.25
C PHE A 468 -2.91 36.55 37.13
N TYR A 469 -2.32 36.76 35.96
CA TYR A 469 -2.39 35.84 34.83
C TYR A 469 -0.97 35.40 34.47
N ASN A 470 -0.66 34.12 34.67
CA ASN A 470 0.56 33.52 34.16
C ASN A 470 0.24 32.91 32.79
N LEU A 471 0.63 33.59 31.71
CA LEU A 471 0.31 33.20 30.32
C LEU A 471 1.27 32.17 29.72
N GLY A 472 2.26 31.70 30.48
CA GLY A 472 3.14 30.61 30.07
C GLY A 472 4.13 30.95 28.95
N ARG A 473 5.24 30.19 28.97
CA ARG A 473 6.39 30.17 28.04
C ARG A 473 6.96 31.54 27.63
N GLY A 474 7.36 32.31 28.63
CA GLY A 474 8.19 33.50 28.45
C GLY A 474 8.92 33.89 29.73
N GLY A 475 9.72 32.97 30.30
CA GLY A 475 10.51 33.21 31.51
C GLY A 475 9.67 33.40 32.78
N LEU A 476 10.09 32.80 33.89
CA LEU A 476 9.52 33.19 35.18
C LEU A 476 9.92 34.65 35.43
N PRO A 477 8.98 35.56 35.79
CA PRO A 477 9.36 36.90 36.23
C PRO A 477 10.29 36.80 37.44
N THR A 478 11.26 37.71 37.51
CA THR A 478 12.26 37.77 38.59
C THR A 478 11.54 37.88 39.93
N ASN A 479 12.07 37.16 40.93
CA ASN A 479 11.48 37.13 42.26
C ASN A 479 11.51 38.54 42.86
N PRO A 480 10.38 39.09 43.36
CA PRO A 480 10.35 40.44 43.95
C PRO A 480 11.21 40.61 45.20
N TYR A 481 11.77 39.51 45.75
CA TYR A 481 12.72 39.52 46.86
C TYR A 481 14.19 39.34 46.43
N GLU A 482 14.47 39.12 45.14
CA GLU A 482 15.84 39.12 44.62
C GLU A 482 16.31 40.56 44.33
N PRO A 483 17.57 40.89 44.64
CA PRO A 483 18.13 42.18 44.30
C PRO A 483 18.23 42.33 42.78
N LEU A 484 17.61 43.38 42.23
CA LEU A 484 17.59 43.69 40.79
C LEU A 484 19.01 43.77 40.22
N GLY A 485 19.28 42.94 39.21
CA GLY A 485 20.51 42.98 38.41
C GLY A 485 20.45 44.07 37.34
N SER A 486 21.59 44.48 36.80
CA SER A 486 21.72 45.60 35.85
C SER A 486 21.07 45.41 34.48
N ASP A 487 20.43 44.26 34.23
CA ASP A 487 19.89 43.87 32.91
C ASP A 487 18.35 43.88 32.85
N ASP A 488 17.66 44.33 33.91
CA ASP A 488 16.19 44.45 33.90
C ASP A 488 15.75 45.77 33.22
N ILE A 489 15.15 45.65 32.03
CA ILE A 489 14.60 46.78 31.26
C ILE A 489 13.17 47.06 31.75
N LEU A 490 12.94 48.27 32.27
CA LEU A 490 11.60 48.76 32.61
C LEU A 490 10.80 49.06 31.33
N GLU A 491 9.79 48.25 31.03
CA GLU A 491 8.83 48.51 29.96
C GLU A 491 7.59 49.23 30.54
N ASP A 492 7.35 50.47 30.09
CA ASP A 492 6.23 51.31 30.54
C ASP A 492 4.94 50.93 29.79
N VAL A 493 4.07 50.16 30.46
CA VAL A 493 2.76 49.76 29.92
C VAL A 493 1.72 50.80 30.35
N GLN A 494 1.33 51.69 29.43
CA GLN A 494 0.24 52.63 29.66
C GLN A 494 -1.13 51.92 29.69
N PRO A 495 -2.00 52.21 30.67
CA PRO A 495 -3.33 51.61 30.75
C PRO A 495 -4.35 52.31 29.82
N PRO A 496 -5.33 51.56 29.27
CA PRO A 496 -6.39 52.13 28.44
C PRO A 496 -7.42 52.93 29.27
N THR A 497 -7.83 54.08 28.74
CA THR A 497 -8.82 54.99 29.33
C THR A 497 -10.24 54.42 29.34
N GLN A 498 -10.91 54.41 30.50
CA GLN A 498 -12.33 54.05 30.64
C GLN A 498 -13.28 55.20 30.28
N GLY A 499 -14.22 54.92 29.37
CA GLY A 499 -15.47 55.67 29.18
C GLY A 499 -16.62 54.96 29.91
N SER A 500 -17.45 55.76 30.58
CA SER A 500 -18.42 55.38 31.62
C SER A 500 -19.60 54.49 31.19
N GLU A 501 -19.87 53.50 32.06
CA GLU A 501 -21.15 53.09 32.65
C GLU A 501 -22.43 53.11 31.80
N ASN A 502 -23.09 51.94 31.69
CA ASN A 502 -24.30 51.72 32.49
C ASN A 502 -24.72 50.24 32.62
N SER A 503 -25.11 49.94 33.85
CA SER A 503 -25.57 48.71 34.49
C SER A 503 -26.75 47.99 33.84
N ALA A 504 -26.74 46.66 33.83
CA ALA A 504 -27.73 45.81 34.53
C ALA A 504 -27.41 44.31 34.30
N GLU A 505 -27.33 43.54 35.39
CA GLU A 505 -27.17 42.08 35.38
C GLU A 505 -28.42 41.39 34.79
N ALA A 506 -28.18 40.38 33.94
CA ALA A 506 -29.03 39.21 33.85
C ALA A 506 -28.17 37.98 33.49
N ASP A 507 -28.15 37.05 34.43
CA ASP A 507 -27.65 35.68 34.32
C ASP A 507 -28.21 34.98 33.08
N THR A 508 -27.34 34.58 32.15
CA THR A 508 -27.61 33.51 31.17
C THR A 508 -26.30 32.83 30.81
N SER A 509 -26.14 31.61 31.31
CA SER A 509 -25.24 30.60 30.74
C SER A 509 -25.58 30.37 29.26
N PHE A 510 -24.67 30.72 28.35
CA PHE A 510 -24.70 30.22 26.97
C PHE A 510 -23.64 29.13 26.81
N THR A 511 -24.09 27.89 26.93
CA THR A 511 -23.47 26.75 26.26
C THR A 511 -23.63 26.97 24.75
N THR A 512 -22.54 27.23 24.03
CA THR A 512 -22.53 27.10 22.57
C THR A 512 -22.72 25.64 22.20
N PRO A 513 -23.80 25.25 21.50
CA PRO A 513 -23.90 23.93 20.90
C PRO A 513 -22.89 23.81 19.75
N PRO A 514 -22.44 22.60 19.39
CA PRO A 514 -21.57 22.41 18.24
C PRO A 514 -22.30 22.88 16.97
N GLU A 515 -21.63 23.68 16.13
CA GLU A 515 -22.17 24.15 14.85
C GLU A 515 -22.50 22.94 13.95
N THR A 516 -23.79 22.71 13.74
CA THR A 516 -24.28 21.79 12.72
C THR A 516 -24.02 22.40 11.34
N ILE A 517 -23.31 21.67 10.48
CA ILE A 517 -23.14 22.02 9.06
C ILE A 517 -24.53 21.97 8.40
N VAL A 518 -24.96 23.09 7.80
CA VAL A 518 -26.25 23.20 7.09
C VAL A 518 -25.98 23.37 5.59
N GLU A 519 -26.75 22.67 4.76
CA GLU A 519 -26.64 22.78 3.31
C GLU A 519 -26.98 24.20 2.81
N ALA A 520 -26.23 24.67 1.82
CA ALA A 520 -26.46 25.98 1.21
C ALA A 520 -27.79 26.00 0.45
N GLN A 521 -28.72 26.89 0.84
CA GLN A 521 -30.01 27.07 0.16
C GLN A 521 -30.02 28.21 -0.85
N GLY A 522 -28.89 28.89 -1.03
CA GLY A 522 -28.72 29.93 -2.03
C GLY A 522 -27.28 30.34 -2.23
N TRP A 523 -27.05 31.20 -3.21
CA TRP A 523 -25.75 31.83 -3.46
C TRP A 523 -25.96 33.32 -3.75
N MET A 524 -24.99 34.13 -3.37
CA MET A 524 -24.98 35.57 -3.64
C MET A 524 -23.63 36.00 -4.19
N ILE A 525 -23.64 37.07 -4.99
CA ILE A 525 -22.42 37.70 -5.49
C ILE A 525 -22.14 38.92 -4.63
N THR A 526 -20.94 39.05 -4.09
CA THR A 526 -20.51 40.22 -3.32
C THR A 526 -20.32 41.45 -4.22
N ASP A 527 -20.20 42.62 -3.63
CA ASP A 527 -19.81 43.86 -4.31
C ASP A 527 -18.45 43.78 -5.02
N LYS A 528 -17.63 42.77 -4.68
CA LYS A 528 -16.34 42.45 -5.32
C LYS A 528 -16.44 41.37 -6.41
N GLY A 529 -17.62 40.83 -6.69
CA GLY A 529 -17.84 39.82 -7.73
C GLY A 529 -17.60 38.37 -7.29
N GLU A 530 -17.45 38.11 -5.98
CA GLU A 530 -17.21 36.77 -5.45
C GLU A 530 -18.53 36.05 -5.16
N VAL A 531 -18.60 34.75 -5.48
CA VAL A 531 -19.78 33.93 -5.19
C VAL A 531 -19.67 33.32 -3.80
N ILE A 532 -20.63 33.61 -2.93
CA ILE A 532 -20.73 33.04 -1.57
C ILE A 532 -21.99 32.19 -1.49
N LEU A 533 -21.85 30.95 -1.00
CA LEU A 533 -22.95 30.05 -0.68
C LEU A 533 -23.51 30.40 0.71
N VAL A 534 -24.82 30.59 0.81
CA VAL A 534 -25.49 31.01 2.06
C VAL A 534 -26.62 30.04 2.41
N ALA A 535 -26.80 29.79 3.71
CA ALA A 535 -27.88 28.92 4.19
C ALA A 535 -29.27 29.57 4.04
N GLN A 536 -29.36 30.91 3.98
CA GLN A 536 -30.63 31.63 3.77
C GLN A 536 -30.38 33.00 3.11
N MET A 537 -31.17 33.35 2.08
CA MET A 537 -31.03 34.65 1.40
C MET A 537 -31.55 35.81 2.29
N PRO A 538 -30.78 36.90 2.48
CA PRO A 538 -31.25 38.08 3.19
C PRO A 538 -32.38 38.78 2.41
N VAL A 539 -33.48 39.10 3.08
CA VAL A 539 -34.58 39.88 2.48
C VAL A 539 -34.15 41.35 2.37
N PRO A 540 -34.23 41.99 1.19
CA PRO A 540 -33.78 43.37 1.03
C PRO A 540 -34.68 44.34 1.81
N LEU A 541 -34.06 45.12 2.71
CA LEU A 541 -34.71 46.22 3.43
C LEU A 541 -34.99 47.38 2.48
N SER A 542 -36.25 47.80 2.38
CA SER A 542 -36.64 48.99 1.62
C SER A 542 -36.09 50.26 2.28
N GLN A 543 -35.38 51.07 1.50
CA GLN A 543 -34.80 52.33 1.94
C GLN A 543 -35.91 53.37 2.19
N ASN A 544 -36.16 53.70 3.46
CA ASN A 544 -36.84 54.93 3.84
C ASN A 544 -35.79 55.94 4.33
N PHE A 545 -35.62 57.01 3.54
CA PHE A 545 -34.81 58.17 3.90
C PHE A 545 -35.44 58.93 5.07
N CYS A 546 -34.64 59.25 6.09
CA CYS A 546 -34.93 60.30 7.06
C CYS A 546 -33.82 61.34 7.04
N HIS A 547 -34.16 62.54 6.57
CA HIS A 547 -33.34 63.74 6.75
C HIS A 547 -33.66 64.37 8.11
N LEU A 548 -32.63 64.62 8.91
CA LEU A 548 -32.65 65.56 10.03
C LEU A 548 -32.24 66.95 9.54
N ARG A 549 -32.88 67.98 10.09
CA ARG A 549 -32.76 69.40 9.71
C ARG A 549 -31.35 69.94 9.68
#